data_AF-A0A6H1ZFJ6-F1
#
_entry.id   AF-A0A6H1ZFJ6-F1
#
_cell.length_a   1.000
_cell.length_b   1.000
_cell.length_c   1.000
_cell.angle_alpha   90.00
_cell.angle_beta   90.00
_cell.angle_gamma   90.00
#
_symmetry.space_group_name_H-M   'P 1'
#
loop_
_entity.id
_entity.type
_entity.pdbx_description
1 polymer ?
#
loop_
_entity_poly.entity_id
_entity_poly.type
_entity_poly.pdbx_seq_one_letter_code
_entity_poly.pdbx_strand_id
1 'polypeptide(L)'
;MLGNITGEVTRMQITIDTPYLTVQEFARRSGLSDRSIRREIEQGHYVIRPKIEGSKSSVLINMVHMAMEAADQAERMRQANDSKRTAQR
;
A
#
# COMPACT_ATOMS: atom_id res chain seq x y z
N MET A 1 22.27 24.69 -28.57
CA MET A 1 22.14 24.44 -27.13
C MET A 1 20.89 23.60 -26.90
N LEU A 2 21.03 22.29 -26.81
CA LEU A 2 19.95 21.42 -26.31
C LEU A 2 20.49 20.82 -25.03
N GLY A 3 20.08 21.39 -23.90
CA GLY A 3 20.40 20.84 -22.59
C GLY A 3 19.66 19.51 -22.47
N ASN A 4 20.41 18.43 -22.34
CA ASN A 4 19.88 17.18 -21.83
C ASN A 4 19.39 17.45 -20.40
N ILE A 5 18.09 17.66 -20.23
CA ILE A 5 17.42 17.67 -18.92
C ILE A 5 16.46 16.49 -18.85
N THR A 6 16.93 15.30 -19.23
CA THR A 6 16.35 14.06 -18.69
C THR A 6 16.88 13.89 -17.28
N GLY A 7 16.32 14.66 -16.34
CA GLY A 7 16.43 14.33 -14.93
C GLY A 7 15.90 12.92 -14.76
N GLU A 8 16.75 12.01 -14.30
CA GLU A 8 16.38 10.63 -14.04
C GLU A 8 15.31 10.62 -12.94
N VAL A 9 14.04 10.48 -13.33
CA VAL A 9 12.96 10.26 -12.38
C VAL A 9 13.15 8.85 -11.87
N THR A 10 13.71 8.70 -10.65
CA THR A 10 13.78 7.40 -9.99
C THR A 10 12.33 6.92 -9.75
N ARG A 11 11.82 6.11 -10.68
CA ARG A 11 10.45 5.61 -10.64
C ARG A 11 10.42 4.38 -9.74
N MET A 12 9.65 4.44 -8.66
CA MET A 12 9.41 3.25 -7.85
C MET A 12 8.60 2.24 -8.65
N GLN A 13 9.08 1.00 -8.71
CA GLN A 13 8.37 -0.12 -9.30
C GLN A 13 8.15 -1.19 -8.24
N ILE A 14 6.89 -1.51 -7.96
CA ILE A 14 6.49 -2.55 -7.01
C ILE A 14 5.83 -3.67 -7.80
N THR A 15 6.37 -4.89 -7.68
CA THR A 15 5.75 -6.10 -8.22
C THR A 15 4.98 -6.80 -7.12
N ILE A 16 3.70 -7.09 -7.37
CA ILE A 16 2.81 -7.77 -6.42
C ILE A 16 2.43 -9.12 -7.04
N ASP A 17 2.85 -10.21 -6.38
CA ASP A 17 2.59 -11.58 -6.83
C ASP A 17 1.11 -11.95 -6.67
N THR A 18 0.52 -11.56 -5.54
CA THR A 18 -0.84 -11.92 -5.16
C THR A 18 -1.65 -10.66 -4.82
N PRO A 19 -2.39 -10.08 -5.78
CA PRO A 19 -3.06 -8.79 -5.59
C PRO A 19 -4.24 -8.84 -4.61
N TYR A 20 -4.74 -10.04 -4.31
CA TYR A 20 -5.82 -10.27 -3.35
C TYR A 20 -5.48 -11.38 -2.37
N LEU A 21 -5.59 -11.09 -1.07
CA LEU A 21 -5.36 -12.09 -0.02
C LEU A 21 -6.62 -12.36 0.79
N THR A 22 -6.80 -13.60 1.23
CA THR A 22 -7.80 -13.90 2.25
C THR A 22 -7.39 -13.28 3.58
N VAL A 23 -8.36 -13.05 4.47
CA VAL A 23 -8.07 -12.57 5.84
C VAL A 23 -7.11 -13.52 6.56
N GLN A 24 -7.28 -14.84 6.39
CA GLN A 24 -6.42 -15.85 7.00
C GLN A 24 -4.97 -15.76 6.51
N GLU A 25 -4.75 -15.61 5.20
CA GLU A 25 -3.40 -15.50 4.66
C GLU A 25 -2.76 -14.16 5.02
N PHE A 26 -3.54 -13.08 5.04
CA PHE A 26 -3.06 -11.78 5.50
C PHE A 26 -2.68 -11.81 6.99
N ALA A 27 -3.48 -12.47 7.84
CA ALA A 27 -3.16 -12.70 9.25
C ALA A 27 -1.85 -13.46 9.41
N ARG A 28 -1.68 -14.55 8.65
CA ARG A 28 -0.44 -15.35 8.68
C ARG A 28 0.79 -14.54 8.27
N ARG A 29 0.68 -13.66 7.26
CA ARG A 29 1.81 -12.85 6.76
C ARG A 29 2.12 -11.63 7.64
N SER A 30 1.09 -10.97 8.17
CA SER A 30 1.23 -9.73 8.95
C SER A 30 1.46 -9.97 10.44
N GLY A 31 1.09 -11.14 10.96
CA GLY A 31 1.06 -11.42 12.39
C GLY A 31 -0.14 -10.81 13.13
N LEU A 32 -1.04 -10.13 12.42
CA LEU A 32 -2.26 -9.58 12.99
C LEU A 32 -3.31 -10.67 13.21
N SER A 33 -4.15 -10.50 14.24
CA SER A 33 -5.28 -11.40 14.47
C SER A 33 -6.38 -11.20 13.43
N ASP A 34 -7.08 -12.29 13.07
CA ASP A 34 -8.23 -12.26 12.15
C ASP A 34 -9.29 -11.25 12.61
N ARG A 35 -9.53 -11.16 13.93
CA ARG A 35 -10.42 -10.17 14.55
C ARG A 35 -9.98 -8.74 14.29
N SER A 36 -8.70 -8.42 14.47
CA SER A 36 -8.17 -7.08 14.22
C SER A 36 -8.35 -6.70 12.76
N ILE A 37 -8.01 -7.61 11.85
CA ILE A 37 -8.10 -7.36 10.40
C ILE A 37 -9.55 -7.11 9.98
N ARG A 38 -10.52 -7.89 10.48
CA ARG A 38 -11.94 -7.64 10.21
C ARG A 38 -12.40 -6.29 10.72
N ARG A 39 -11.96 -5.86 11.90
CA ARG A 39 -12.26 -4.54 12.43
C ARG A 39 -11.73 -3.43 11.52
N GLU A 40 -10.49 -3.54 11.03
CA GLU A 40 -9.92 -2.56 10.10
C GLU A 40 -10.69 -2.52 8.76
N ILE A 41 -11.18 -3.66 8.28
CA ILE A 41 -12.05 -3.74 7.10
C ILE A 41 -13.39 -3.04 7.36
N GLU A 42 -14.04 -3.32 8.49
CA GLU A 42 -15.31 -2.70 8.89
C GLU A 42 -15.19 -1.18 9.08
N GLN A 43 -14.04 -0.71 9.56
CA GLN A 43 -13.73 0.71 9.69
C GLN A 43 -13.35 1.38 8.36
N GLY A 44 -13.21 0.60 7.29
CA GLY A 44 -12.86 1.10 5.96
C GLY A 44 -11.37 1.39 5.78
N HIS A 45 -10.51 0.99 6.72
CA HIS A 45 -9.06 1.16 6.60
C HIS A 45 -8.44 0.16 5.62
N TYR A 46 -9.03 -1.04 5.48
CA TYR A 46 -8.60 -2.02 4.48
C TYR A 46 -9.63 -2.14 3.36
N VAL A 47 -9.17 -1.87 2.12
CA VAL A 47 -9.98 -2.07 0.92
C VAL A 47 -10.08 -3.56 0.62
N ILE A 48 -11.30 -4.03 0.41
CA ILE A 48 -11.59 -5.41 0.01
C ILE A 48 -12.18 -5.47 -1.40
N ARG A 49 -12.03 -6.61 -2.07
CA ARG A 49 -12.78 -6.91 -3.28
C ARG A 49 -14.29 -6.88 -2.95
N PRO A 50 -15.12 -6.14 -3.69
CA PRO A 50 -16.55 -6.11 -3.48
C PRO A 50 -17.13 -7.53 -3.48
N LYS A 51 -17.98 -7.82 -2.50
CA LYS A 51 -18.69 -9.09 -2.43
C LYS A 51 -19.97 -8.98 -3.25
N ILE A 52 -20.27 -10.04 -3.99
CA ILE A 52 -21.61 -10.22 -4.56
C ILE A 52 -22.56 -10.53 -3.40
N GLU A 53 -23.70 -9.85 -3.36
CA GLU A 53 -24.73 -10.07 -2.34
C GLU A 53 -25.18 -11.53 -2.32
N GLY A 54 -25.38 -12.10 -1.12
CA GLY A 54 -25.71 -13.52 -0.95
C GLY A 54 -24.55 -14.50 -1.19
N SER A 55 -23.37 -14.04 -1.63
CA SER A 55 -22.22 -14.92 -1.86
C SER A 55 -21.52 -15.37 -0.58
N LYS A 56 -21.23 -16.67 -0.51
CA LYS A 56 -20.38 -17.30 0.52
C LYS A 56 -18.87 -17.14 0.23
N SER A 57 -18.48 -16.35 -0.78
CA SER A 57 -17.06 -16.12 -1.08
C SER A 57 -16.32 -15.50 0.10
N SER A 58 -15.06 -15.92 0.27
CA SER A 58 -14.13 -15.36 1.22
C SER A 58 -13.93 -13.86 1.02
N VAL A 59 -13.67 -13.14 2.11
CA VAL A 59 -13.24 -11.74 2.06
C VAL A 59 -11.82 -11.68 1.52
N LEU A 60 -11.60 -10.81 0.53
CA LEU A 60 -10.33 -10.65 -0.17
C LEU A 60 -9.81 -9.22 -0.01
N ILE A 61 -8.69 -9.05 0.68
CA ILE A 61 -8.02 -7.77 0.94
C ILE A 61 -7.21 -7.38 -0.30
N ASN A 62 -7.35 -6.14 -0.75
CA ASN A 62 -6.67 -5.59 -1.92
C ASN A 62 -5.25 -5.14 -1.58
N MET A 63 -4.26 -5.96 -1.94
CA MET A 63 -2.85 -5.69 -1.64
C MET A 63 -2.26 -4.57 -2.49
N VAL A 64 -2.85 -4.28 -3.66
CA VAL A 64 -2.43 -3.16 -4.50
C VAL A 64 -2.67 -1.84 -3.78
N HIS A 65 -3.84 -1.70 -3.15
CA HIS A 65 -4.16 -0.51 -2.38
C HIS A 65 -3.18 -0.32 -1.21
N MET A 66 -2.94 -1.37 -0.43
CA MET A 66 -1.97 -1.35 0.68
C MET A 66 -0.57 -0.92 0.22
N ALA A 67 -0.12 -1.43 -0.93
CA ALA A 67 1.18 -1.09 -1.48
C ALA A 67 1.26 0.38 -1.93
N MET A 68 0.20 0.91 -2.53
CA MET A 68 0.12 2.33 -2.92
C MET A 68 0.17 3.25 -1.70
N GLU A 69 -0.61 2.94 -0.65
CA GLU A 69 -0.57 3.72 0.59
C GLU A 69 0.82 3.73 1.23
N ALA A 70 1.49 2.58 1.28
CA ALA A 70 2.84 2.47 1.80
C ALA A 70 3.85 3.26 0.96
N ALA A 71 3.72 3.21 -0.37
CA ALA A 71 4.57 3.96 -1.29
C ALA A 71 4.41 5.47 -1.10
N ASP A 72 3.17 5.96 -0.99
CA ASP A 72 2.85 7.36 -0.74
C ASP A 72 3.44 7.84 0.60
N GLN A 73 3.33 7.02 1.66
CA GLN A 73 3.92 7.34 2.96
C GLN A 73 5.45 7.42 2.87
N ALA A 74 6.09 6.48 2.18
CA ALA A 74 7.53 6.50 1.97
C ALA A 74 7.99 7.75 1.18
N GLU A 75 7.21 8.18 0.20
CA GLU A 75 7.49 9.40 -0.57
C GLU A 75 7.39 10.67 0.27
N ARG A 76 6.34 10.80 1.09
CA ARG A 76 6.20 11.92 2.03
C ARG A 76 7.39 12.01 2.98
N MET A 77 7.89 10.88 3.46
CA MET A 77 9.08 10.84 4.33
C MET A 77 10.36 11.26 3.61
N ARG A 78 10.56 10.87 2.34
CA ARG A 78 11.70 11.32 1.53
C ARG A 78 11.71 12.85 1.39
N GLN A 79 10.57 13.42 0.99
CA GLN A 79 10.43 14.87 0.81
C GLN A 79 10.67 15.65 2.11
N ALA A 80 10.17 15.15 3.24
CA ALA A 80 10.39 15.75 4.56
C ALA A 80 11.88 15.74 4.96
N ASN A 81 12.61 14.68 4.65
CA ASN A 81 14.03 14.57 4.96
C ASN A 81 14.90 15.47 4.07
N ASP A 82 14.59 15.60 2.79
CA ASP A 82 15.33 16.49 1.89
C ASP A 82 15.14 17.97 2.23
N SER A 83 13.94 18.34 2.68
CA SER A 83 13.65 19.68 3.21
C SER A 83 14.51 20.01 4.43
N LYS A 84 14.65 19.06 5.37
CA LYS A 84 15.49 19.21 6.57
C LYS A 84 16.99 19.33 6.22
N ARG A 85 17.48 18.53 5.26
CA ARG A 85 18.88 18.58 4.80
C ARG A 85 19.21 19.91 4.13
N THR A 86 18.27 20.48 3.40
CA THR A 86 18.45 21.79 2.74
C THR A 86 18.46 22.92 3.77
N ALA A 87 17.62 22.85 4.80
CA ALA A 87 17.58 23.86 5.87
C ALA A 87 18.80 23.86 6.82
N GLN A 88 19.60 22.79 6.82
CA GLN A 88 20.83 22.67 7.62
C GLN A 88 22.11 23.04 6.87
N ARG A 89 22.00 23.36 5.56
CA ARG A 89 23.11 23.83 4.72
C ARG A 89 23.03 25.33 4.55
#